data_AF-A0A9X4LND7-F1
#
_entry.id   AF-A0A9X4LND7-F1
#
_cell.length_a   1.000
_cell.length_b   1.000
_cell.length_c   1.000
_cell.angle_alpha   90.00
_cell.angle_beta   90.00
_cell.angle_gamma   90.00
#
_symmetry.space_group_name_H-M   'P 1'
#
loop_
_entity.id
_entity.type
_entity.pdbx_description
1 polymer ?
#
loop_
_entity_poly.entity_id
_entity_poly.type
_entity_poly.pdbx_seq_one_letter_code
_entity_poly.pdbx_strand_id
1 'polypeptide(L)'
;MLDMTPHAADYPALQSTRFGPTQGLAARAASAGYDGIAYLSAQRYAGICYALFEHVLPAIRARWRQRLIDPETGNLHRVVATVARGSGLPLA
;
A
#
# COMPACT_ATOMS: atom_id res chain seq x y z
N MET A 1 -1.88 -12.91 7.71
CA MET A 1 -2.58 -11.78 7.07
C MET A 1 -4.09 -11.92 7.26
N LEU A 2 -4.78 -10.86 7.66
CA LEU A 2 -6.24 -10.80 7.67
C LEU A 2 -6.75 -10.29 6.32
N ASP A 3 -7.55 -11.08 5.61
CA ASP A 3 -8.07 -10.72 4.29
C ASP A 3 -9.46 -10.08 4.42
N MET A 4 -9.54 -8.78 4.08
CA MET A 4 -10.78 -8.01 4.04
C MET A 4 -11.29 -7.79 2.62
N THR A 5 -10.62 -8.33 1.60
CA THR A 5 -11.03 -8.13 0.20
C THR A 5 -12.45 -8.62 -0.12
N PRO A 6 -12.97 -9.72 0.48
CA PRO A 6 -14.37 -10.14 0.25
C PRO A 6 -15.41 -9.17 0.81
N HIS A 7 -15.02 -8.34 1.80
CA HIS A 7 -15.91 -7.44 2.51
C HIS A 7 -15.96 -6.04 1.90
N ALA A 8 -15.29 -5.81 0.77
CA ALA A 8 -15.19 -4.48 0.16
C ALA A 8 -16.56 -3.91 -0.27
N ALA A 9 -17.51 -4.74 -0.68
CA ALA A 9 -18.86 -4.31 -1.06
C ALA A 9 -19.65 -3.75 0.12
N ASP A 10 -19.48 -4.36 1.30
CA ASP A 10 -20.19 -3.97 2.53
C ASP A 10 -19.51 -2.78 3.23
N TYR A 11 -18.21 -2.58 2.98
CA TYR A 11 -17.39 -1.57 3.66
C TYR A 11 -16.51 -0.79 2.69
N PRO A 12 -17.09 0.04 1.81
CA PRO A 12 -16.35 0.79 0.78
C PRO A 12 -15.32 1.79 1.37
N ALA A 13 -15.42 2.08 2.67
CA ALA A 13 -14.60 3.05 3.39
C ALA A 13 -13.58 2.44 4.38
N LEU A 14 -13.26 1.12 4.33
CA LEU A 14 -12.16 0.49 5.10
C LEU A 14 -10.74 1.03 4.78
N GLN A 15 -10.70 2.14 4.04
CA GLN A 15 -9.59 2.72 3.30
C GLN A 15 -8.82 3.78 4.07
N SER A 16 -9.25 4.13 5.28
CA SER A 16 -8.63 5.19 6.05
C SER A 16 -8.34 4.72 7.47
N THR A 17 -7.05 4.70 7.82
CA THR A 17 -6.57 4.54 9.19
C THR A 17 -7.04 5.67 10.11
N ARG A 18 -7.71 6.71 9.58
CA ARG A 18 -8.27 7.83 10.33
C ARG A 18 -9.67 7.56 10.89
N PHE A 19 -10.29 6.42 10.53
CA PHE A 19 -11.64 6.06 10.98
C PHE A 19 -11.57 5.04 12.13
N GLY A 20 -12.21 5.34 13.25
CA GLY A 20 -12.14 4.56 14.50
C GLY A 20 -12.46 3.06 14.33
N PRO A 21 -13.52 2.67 13.60
CA PRO A 21 -13.80 1.26 13.31
C PRO A 21 -12.65 0.51 12.62
N THR A 22 -11.96 1.15 11.68
CA THR A 22 -10.80 0.57 10.98
C THR A 22 -9.63 0.36 11.94
N GLN A 23 -9.41 1.29 12.87
CA GLN A 23 -8.38 1.17 13.92
C GLN A 23 -8.73 0.04 14.91
N GLY A 24 -10.00 -0.06 15.31
CA GLY A 24 -10.46 -1.15 16.19
C GLY A 24 -10.34 -2.53 15.53
N LEU A 25 -10.59 -2.63 14.22
CA LEU A 25 -10.29 -3.85 13.45
C LEU A 25 -8.79 -4.16 13.46
N ALA A 26 -7.94 -3.17 13.17
CA ALA A 26 -6.49 -3.34 13.17
C ALA A 26 -5.95 -3.78 14.55
N ALA A 27 -6.43 -3.18 15.63
CA ALA A 27 -6.05 -3.56 16.99
C ALA A 27 -6.44 -5.01 17.31
N ARG A 28 -7.69 -5.41 16.99
CA ARG A 28 -8.14 -6.81 17.16
C ARG A 28 -7.33 -7.78 16.33
N ALA A 29 -7.01 -7.43 15.08
CA ALA A 29 -6.20 -8.27 14.21
C ALA A 29 -4.77 -8.44 14.76
N ALA A 30 -4.16 -7.37 15.28
CA ALA A 30 -2.86 -7.43 15.92
C ALA A 30 -2.90 -8.31 17.19
N SER A 31 -3.90 -8.13 18.05
CA SER A 31 -4.09 -8.96 19.26
C SER A 31 -4.35 -10.44 18.94
N ALA A 32 -4.94 -10.73 17.78
CA ALA A 32 -5.15 -12.09 17.29
C ALA A 32 -3.90 -12.71 16.61
N GLY A 33 -2.77 -11.99 16.58
CA GLY A 33 -1.51 -12.51 16.03
C GLY A 33 -1.39 -12.45 14.51
N TYR A 34 -2.24 -11.70 13.82
CA TYR A 34 -2.05 -11.46 12.38
C TYR A 34 -0.88 -10.51 12.13
N ASP A 35 -0.22 -10.67 10.99
CA ASP A 35 0.90 -9.82 10.52
C ASP A 35 0.45 -8.49 9.88
N GLY A 36 -0.83 -8.35 9.56
CA GLY A 36 -1.36 -7.21 8.84
C GLY A 36 -2.74 -7.46 8.25
N ILE A 37 -3.20 -6.52 7.42
CA ILE A 37 -4.52 -6.51 6.78
C ILE A 37 -4.41 -6.28 5.27
N ALA A 38 -5.16 -7.03 4.47
CA ALA A 38 -5.30 -6.89 3.01
C ALA A 38 -6.68 -6.34 2.71
N TYR A 39 -6.77 -5.35 1.84
CA TYR A 39 -8.01 -4.65 1.54
C TYR A 39 -7.99 -4.06 0.13
N LEU A 40 -9.16 -3.86 -0.51
CA LEU A 40 -9.24 -3.30 -1.87
C LEU A 40 -9.22 -1.77 -1.84
N SER A 41 -8.27 -1.17 -2.56
CA SER A 41 -8.04 0.28 -2.75
C SER A 41 -9.29 1.05 -3.18
N ALA A 42 -9.55 2.20 -2.53
CA ALA A 42 -10.56 3.17 -2.93
C ALA A 42 -10.06 4.06 -4.07
N GLN A 43 -8.75 4.23 -4.20
CA GLN A 43 -8.15 5.08 -5.22
C GLN A 43 -7.85 4.32 -6.51
N ARG A 44 -7.69 3.01 -6.44
CA ARG A 44 -7.43 2.14 -7.59
C ARG A 44 -8.42 0.99 -7.60
N TYR A 45 -9.38 1.03 -8.53
CA TYR A 45 -10.35 -0.05 -8.71
C TYR A 45 -9.66 -1.43 -8.73
N ALA A 46 -10.13 -2.33 -7.87
CA ALA A 46 -9.62 -3.70 -7.66
C ALA A 46 -8.14 -3.83 -7.23
N GLY A 47 -7.45 -2.75 -6.86
CA GLY A 47 -6.08 -2.82 -6.37
C GLY A 47 -6.02 -3.34 -4.93
N ILE A 48 -5.31 -4.43 -4.66
CA ILE A 48 -5.11 -4.90 -3.28
C ILE A 48 -4.04 -4.05 -2.58
N CYS A 49 -4.39 -3.49 -1.44
CA CYS A 49 -3.51 -2.79 -0.52
C CYS A 49 -3.18 -3.68 0.67
N TYR A 50 -1.97 -3.52 1.21
CA TYR A 50 -1.48 -4.25 2.38
C TYR A 50 -1.05 -3.24 3.45
N ALA A 51 -1.59 -3.38 4.65
CA ALA A 51 -1.12 -2.69 5.85
C ALA A 51 -0.43 -3.72 6.74
N LEU A 52 0.86 -3.52 7.01
CA LEU A 52 1.67 -4.44 7.83
C LEU A 52 1.85 -3.86 9.23
N PHE A 53 1.85 -4.73 10.24
CA PHE A 53 2.15 -4.33 11.61
C PHE A 53 3.65 -4.26 11.86
N GLU A 54 4.03 -3.47 12.87
CA GLU A 54 5.42 -3.11 13.14
C GLU A 54 6.32 -4.32 13.38
N HIS A 55 5.81 -5.37 14.04
CA HIS A 55 6.58 -6.59 14.33
C HIS A 55 7.06 -7.32 13.09
N VAL A 56 6.43 -7.09 11.93
CA VAL A 56 6.78 -7.70 10.64
C VAL A 56 7.91 -6.94 9.95
N LEU A 57 8.03 -5.64 10.20
CA LEU A 57 8.98 -4.78 9.49
C LEU A 57 10.43 -5.28 9.57
N PRO A 58 10.94 -5.79 10.71
CA PRO A 58 12.28 -6.37 10.79
C PRO A 58 12.50 -7.60 9.90
N ALA A 59 11.44 -8.29 9.47
CA ALA A 59 11.53 -9.45 8.58
C ALA A 59 11.46 -9.05 7.09
N ILE A 60 11.04 -7.82 6.76
CA ILE A 60 10.94 -7.35 5.38
C ILE A 60 12.34 -7.14 4.81
N ARG A 61 12.59 -7.70 3.62
CA ARG A 61 13.84 -7.53 2.88
C ARG A 61 13.53 -7.07 1.46
N ALA A 62 14.24 -6.04 1.00
CA ALA A 62 14.16 -5.62 -0.38
C ALA A 62 14.76 -6.73 -1.26
N ARG A 63 13.95 -7.33 -2.13
CA ARG A 63 14.39 -8.39 -3.05
C ARG A 63 15.23 -7.84 -4.20
N TRP A 64 14.92 -6.63 -4.66
CA TRP A 64 15.61 -5.94 -5.73
C TRP A 64 15.46 -4.44 -5.55
N ARG A 65 16.33 -3.67 -6.21
CA ARG A 65 16.28 -2.21 -6.28
C ARG A 65 16.69 -1.80 -7.68
N GLN A 66 16.02 -0.79 -8.22
CA GLN A 66 16.38 -0.17 -9.50
C GLN A 66 16.53 1.33 -9.29
N ARG A 67 17.53 1.93 -9.93
CA ARG A 67 17.65 3.39 -9.96
C ARG A 67 16.45 3.97 -10.71
N LEU A 68 15.94 5.11 -10.27
CA LEU A 68 14.83 5.77 -10.96
C LEU A 68 15.30 6.45 -12.25
N ILE A 69 16.55 6.90 -12.24
CA ILE A 69 17.24 7.55 -13.34
C ILE A 69 18.28 6.57 -13.90
N ASP A 70 18.27 6.45 -15.22
CA ASP A 70 19.30 5.74 -15.97
C ASP A 70 20.65 6.47 -15.81
N PRO A 71 21.69 5.80 -15.29
CA PRO A 71 22.94 6.47 -14.95
C PRO A 71 23.78 6.86 -16.17
N GLU A 72 23.56 6.25 -17.33
CA GLU A 72 24.34 6.52 -18.54
C GLU A 72 23.75 7.69 -19.33
N THR A 73 22.42 7.74 -19.39
CA THR A 73 21.69 8.72 -20.20
C THR A 73 21.13 9.88 -19.38
N GLY A 74 21.05 9.74 -18.05
CA GLY A 74 20.38 10.71 -17.17
C GLY A 74 18.86 10.71 -17.29
N ASN A 75 18.28 9.79 -18.08
CA ASN A 75 16.84 9.76 -18.34
C ASN A 75 16.06 9.12 -17.19
N LEU A 76 14.88 9.67 -16.91
CA LEU A 76 13.91 9.07 -15.98
C LEU A 76 13.21 7.88 -16.64
N HIS A 77 13.10 6.75 -15.94
CA HIS A 77 12.32 5.61 -16.45
C HIS A 77 10.86 6.01 -16.72
N ARG A 78 10.31 5.55 -17.85
CA ARG A 78 8.94 5.88 -18.28
C ARG A 78 7.89 5.61 -17.20
N VAL A 79 8.04 4.51 -16.44
CA VAL A 79 7.11 4.18 -15.34
C VAL A 79 7.10 5.27 -14.26
N VAL A 80 8.27 5.80 -13.91
CA VAL A 80 8.41 6.85 -12.90
C VAL A 80 7.81 8.15 -13.42
N ALA A 81 8.11 8.51 -14.67
CA ALA A 81 7.53 9.70 -15.30
C ALA A 81 6.00 9.64 -15.41
N THR A 82 5.45 8.46 -15.73
CA THR A 82 4.00 8.23 -15.80
C THR A 82 3.36 8.39 -14.43
N VAL A 83 3.92 7.77 -13.38
CA VAL A 83 3.39 7.87 -12.02
C VAL A 83 3.48 9.31 -11.51
N ALA A 84 4.60 10.00 -11.70
CA ALA A 84 4.75 11.38 -11.27
C ALA A 84 3.70 12.31 -11.90
N ARG A 85 3.49 12.22 -13.23
CA ARG A 85 2.45 12.99 -13.92
C ARG A 85 1.04 12.66 -13.42
N GLY A 86 0.72 11.37 -13.28
CA GLY A 86 -0.59 10.93 -12.77
C GLY A 86 -0.87 11.38 -11.34
N SER A 87 0.19 11.57 -10.54
CA SER A 87 0.11 12.07 -9.16
C SER A 87 0.21 13.59 -9.05
N GLY A 88 0.29 14.33 -10.17
CA GLY A 88 0.46 15.79 -10.16
C GLY A 88 1.82 16.27 -9.64
N LEU A 89 2.83 15.40 -9.62
CA LEU A 89 4.19 15.77 -9.25
C LEU A 89 4.88 16.43 -10.45
N PRO A 90 5.44 17.64 -10.29
CA PRO A 90 6.19 18.29 -11.36
C PRO A 90 7.45 17.47 -11.68
N LEU A 91 7.65 17.21 -12.97
CA LEU A 91 8.92 16.71 -13.51
C LEU A 91 9.61 17.91 -14.15
N ALA A 92 10.72 18.35 -13.57
CA ALA A 92 11.53 19.45 -14.07
C ALA A 92 12.33 19.05 -15.32
#